data_AF-A0AAU1EVL5-F1
#
_entry.id   AF-A0AAU1EVL5-F1
#
_cell.length_a   1.000
_cell.length_b   1.000
_cell.length_c   1.000
_cell.angle_alpha   90.00
_cell.angle_beta   90.00
_cell.angle_gamma   90.00
#
_symmetry.space_group_name_H-M   'P 1'
#
loop_
_entity.id
_entity.type
_entity.pdbx_description
1 polymer ?
#
loop_
_entity_poly.entity_id
_entity_poly.type
_entity_poly.pdbx_seq_one_letter_code
_entity_poly.pdbx_strand_id
1 'polypeptide(L)'
;MGNTRAWPVLRTTDLAEALRLAERLLSVASWYNPGGCYLDAWARDDDQLRRLTEASPGARVEWYGEGRTGLPASVCLNVGAFAQAGEALGTWADITRCYVLWHDLKWPAVPELGLDEEYKYAELQVACNSHDIHCEEWTAEHTVFIHARPGHDERAAWLAAQVDAQVVGAPEFGW
;
A
#
# COMPACT_ATOMS: atom_id res chain seq x y z
N MET A 1 4.90 10.92 14.56
CA MET A 1 4.12 9.69 14.39
C MET A 1 5.03 8.51 14.71
N GLY A 2 4.48 7.37 15.12
CA GLY A 2 5.30 6.17 15.31
C GLY A 2 5.22 5.36 14.03
N ASN A 3 6.35 4.87 13.55
CA ASN A 3 6.41 4.10 12.32
C ASN A 3 5.63 2.79 12.47
N THR A 4 4.80 2.48 11.47
CA THR A 4 4.14 1.18 11.37
C THR A 4 5.19 0.08 11.18
N ARG A 5 4.80 -1.17 11.38
CA ARG A 5 5.49 -2.32 10.81
C ARG A 5 4.59 -2.90 9.74
N ALA A 6 5.17 -3.29 8.60
CA ALA A 6 4.43 -3.81 7.47
C ALA A 6 4.84 -5.27 7.23
N TRP A 7 3.89 -6.20 7.32
CA TRP A 7 4.13 -7.62 7.11
C TRP A 7 3.62 -8.03 5.73
N PRO A 8 4.47 -8.62 4.87
CA PRO A 8 4.02 -9.11 3.57
C PRO A 8 3.17 -10.36 3.77
N VAL A 9 1.97 -10.40 3.17
CA VAL A 9 1.01 -11.51 3.28
C VAL A 9 0.71 -12.19 1.94
N LEU A 10 1.22 -11.63 0.85
CA LEU A 10 1.18 -12.23 -0.49
C LEU A 10 2.31 -11.65 -1.33
N ARG A 11 2.92 -12.51 -2.16
CA ARG A 11 3.74 -12.14 -3.31
C ARG A 11 3.19 -12.87 -4.53
N THR A 12 2.90 -12.15 -5.60
CA THR A 12 2.30 -12.73 -6.80
C THR A 12 2.64 -11.91 -8.03
N THR A 13 2.74 -12.54 -9.19
CA THR A 13 2.84 -11.84 -10.48
C THR A 13 1.47 -11.42 -11.03
N ASP A 14 0.36 -11.81 -10.39
CA ASP A 14 -1.01 -11.42 -10.76
C ASP A 14 -1.49 -10.24 -9.91
N LEU A 15 -1.48 -9.03 -10.47
CA LEU A 15 -1.99 -7.84 -9.79
C LEU A 15 -3.47 -8.00 -9.39
N ALA A 16 -4.28 -8.70 -10.17
CA ALA A 16 -5.67 -8.92 -9.84
C ALA A 16 -5.82 -9.85 -8.62
N GLU A 17 -4.90 -10.79 -8.40
CA GLU A 17 -4.84 -11.59 -7.18
C GLU A 17 -4.48 -10.73 -5.97
N ALA A 18 -3.48 -9.85 -6.11
CA ALA A 18 -3.11 -8.91 -5.05
C ALA A 18 -4.29 -8.00 -4.65
N LEU A 19 -5.01 -7.46 -5.64
CA LEU A 19 -6.19 -6.63 -5.40
C LEU A 19 -7.34 -7.43 -4.76
N ARG A 20 -7.61 -8.66 -5.21
CA ARG A 20 -8.63 -9.52 -4.57
C ARG A 20 -8.30 -9.81 -3.10
N LEU A 21 -7.04 -10.08 -2.78
CA LEU A 21 -6.64 -10.26 -1.39
C LEU A 21 -6.79 -8.97 -0.59
N ALA A 22 -6.39 -7.84 -1.17
CA ALA A 22 -6.54 -6.54 -0.52
C ALA A 22 -8.00 -6.22 -0.21
N GLU A 23 -8.93 -6.44 -1.15
CA GLU A 23 -10.37 -6.25 -0.94
C GLU A 23 -10.89 -7.10 0.22
N ARG A 24 -10.49 -8.38 0.28
CA ARG A 24 -10.85 -9.27 1.39
C ARG A 24 -10.31 -8.77 2.72
N LEU A 25 -9.07 -8.29 2.78
CA LEU A 25 -8.48 -7.72 4.01
C LEU A 25 -9.19 -6.44 4.45
N LEU A 26 -9.52 -5.55 3.51
CA LEU A 26 -10.28 -4.34 3.79
C LEU A 26 -11.68 -4.65 4.33
N SER A 27 -12.27 -5.80 3.98
CA SER A 27 -13.57 -6.24 4.53
C SER A 27 -13.52 -6.64 6.01
N VAL A 28 -12.32 -6.95 6.53
CA VAL A 28 -12.08 -7.24 7.95
C VAL A 28 -11.95 -5.93 8.76
N ALA A 29 -11.57 -4.82 8.11
CA ALA A 29 -11.43 -3.52 8.75
C ALA A 29 -12.79 -2.84 8.98
N SER A 30 -12.82 -1.95 9.97
CA SER A 30 -13.82 -0.88 10.05
C SER A 30 -13.19 0.44 9.57
N TRP A 31 -14.01 1.38 9.08
CA TRP A 31 -13.50 2.64 8.51
C TRP A 31 -13.89 3.84 9.37
N TYR A 32 -12.95 4.75 9.58
CA TYR A 32 -13.26 6.10 10.05
C TYR A 32 -13.70 6.98 8.88
N ASN A 33 -12.93 6.91 7.79
CA ASN A 33 -13.20 7.60 6.53
C ASN A 33 -12.94 6.66 5.35
N PRO A 34 -13.99 6.19 4.64
CA PRO A 34 -13.83 5.24 3.55
C PRO A 34 -13.07 5.79 2.33
N GLY A 35 -12.80 7.11 2.28
CA GLY A 35 -11.99 7.74 1.23
C GLY A 35 -10.50 7.88 1.55
N GLY A 36 -10.03 7.32 2.68
CA GLY A 36 -8.61 7.34 3.06
C GLY A 36 -7.76 6.41 2.20
N CYS A 37 -7.45 6.83 0.97
CA CYS A 37 -6.60 6.07 0.07
C CYS A 37 -5.83 6.98 -0.88
N TYR A 38 -4.55 6.67 -1.07
CA TYR A 38 -3.73 7.32 -2.09
C TYR A 38 -2.83 6.31 -2.79
N LEU A 39 -2.48 6.63 -4.03
CA LEU A 39 -1.42 5.99 -4.79
C LEU A 39 -0.18 6.88 -4.77
N ASP A 40 0.98 6.24 -4.78
CA ASP A 40 2.26 6.90 -4.99
C ASP A 40 3.11 6.12 -6.00
N ALA A 41 3.90 6.85 -6.78
CA ALA A 41 4.85 6.33 -7.73
C ALA A 41 6.05 7.25 -7.84
N TRP A 42 7.23 6.66 -8.03
CA TRP A 42 8.43 7.42 -8.35
C TRP A 42 8.68 7.42 -9.84
N ALA A 43 8.54 8.60 -10.47
CA ALA A 43 9.00 8.84 -11.82
C ALA A 43 10.53 9.04 -11.80
N ARG A 44 11.26 8.20 -12.52
CA ARG A 44 12.74 8.19 -12.55
C ARG A 44 13.31 8.83 -13.82
N ASP A 45 12.46 9.06 -14.81
CA ASP A 45 12.73 9.78 -16.05
C ASP A 45 11.52 10.64 -16.45
N ASP A 46 11.73 11.53 -17.41
CA ASP A 46 10.69 12.45 -17.91
C ASP A 46 9.54 11.71 -18.63
N ASP A 47 9.81 10.55 -19.25
CA ASP A 47 8.76 9.77 -19.92
C ASP A 47 7.80 9.15 -18.90
N GLN A 48 8.32 8.58 -17.81
CA GLN A 48 7.51 8.09 -16.70
C GLN A 48 6.69 9.21 -16.06
N LEU A 49 7.29 10.37 -15.79
CA LEU A 49 6.58 11.50 -15.22
C LEU A 49 5.42 11.96 -16.13
N ARG A 50 5.70 12.08 -17.43
CA ARG A 50 4.69 12.43 -18.44
C ARG A 50 3.57 11.39 -18.50
N ARG A 51 3.89 10.10 -18.61
CA ARG A 51 2.90 9.01 -18.69
C ARG A 51 2.02 8.94 -17.44
N LEU A 52 2.59 9.10 -16.23
CA LEU A 52 1.81 9.10 -14.98
C LEU A 52 0.85 10.29 -14.90
N THR A 53 1.31 11.49 -15.24
CA THR A 53 0.49 12.71 -15.18
C THR A 53 -0.58 12.77 -16.27
N GLU A 54 -0.30 12.25 -17.47
CA GLU A 54 -1.30 12.08 -18.53
C GLU A 54 -2.37 11.05 -18.16
N ALA A 55 -1.96 9.92 -17.57
CA ALA A 55 -2.87 8.86 -17.12
C ALA A 55 -3.76 9.29 -15.94
N SER A 56 -3.32 10.28 -15.16
CA SER A 56 -4.01 10.72 -13.95
C SER A 56 -3.95 12.24 -13.80
N PRO A 57 -4.83 13.00 -14.49
CA PRO A 57 -4.81 14.47 -14.46
C PRO A 57 -5.00 15.11 -13.08
N GLY A 58 -5.51 14.35 -12.10
CA GLY A 58 -5.64 14.79 -10.70
C GLY A 58 -4.41 14.47 -9.83
N ALA A 59 -3.37 13.85 -10.38
CA ALA A 59 -2.16 13.51 -9.64
C ALA A 59 -1.34 14.76 -9.35
N ARG A 60 -0.77 14.81 -8.15
CA ARG A 60 0.15 15.85 -7.70
C ARG A 60 1.58 15.36 -7.90
N VAL A 61 2.47 16.26 -8.32
CA VAL A 61 3.89 15.96 -8.45
C VAL A 61 4.63 16.65 -7.30
N GLU A 62 5.33 15.87 -6.50
CA GLU A 62 6.12 16.34 -5.38
C GLU A 62 7.61 16.06 -5.62
N TRP A 63 8.43 17.07 -5.33
CA TRP A 63 9.88 16.98 -5.44
C TRP A 63 10.49 17.04 -4.05
N TYR A 64 11.20 15.98 -3.66
CA TYR A 64 11.81 15.94 -2.33
C TYR A 64 13.12 16.74 -2.29
N GLY A 65 13.20 17.71 -1.38
CA GLY A 65 14.38 18.52 -1.11
C GLY A 65 14.25 19.97 -1.60
N GLU A 66 14.73 20.91 -0.79
CA GLU A 66 14.63 22.35 -1.09
C GLU A 66 15.32 22.69 -2.42
N GLY A 67 14.56 23.27 -3.36
CA GLY A 67 15.07 23.67 -4.68
C GLY A 67 15.31 22.51 -5.66
N ARG A 68 14.90 21.28 -5.35
CA ARG A 68 14.97 20.17 -6.31
C ARG A 68 13.78 20.22 -7.27
N THR A 69 14.08 20.25 -8.56
CA THR A 69 13.14 19.99 -9.66
C THR A 69 13.62 18.80 -10.52
N GLY A 70 14.51 17.98 -9.94
CA GLY A 70 15.18 16.87 -10.61
C GLY A 70 14.69 15.52 -10.10
N LEU A 71 14.73 14.52 -10.98
CA LEU A 71 14.24 13.18 -10.73
C LEU A 71 15.06 12.44 -9.66
N PRO A 72 14.47 11.47 -8.93
CA PRO A 72 13.08 11.01 -9.08
C PRO A 72 12.05 12.00 -8.51
N ALA A 73 10.90 12.10 -9.17
CA ALA A 73 9.73 12.84 -8.69
C ALA A 73 8.72 11.86 -8.07
N SER A 74 8.11 12.22 -6.95
CA SER A 74 6.93 11.48 -6.46
C SER A 74 5.69 12.00 -7.17
N VAL A 75 4.84 11.08 -7.59
CA VAL A 75 3.55 11.36 -8.21
C VAL A 75 2.48 10.71 -7.33
N CYS A 76 1.66 11.54 -6.69
CA CYS A 76 0.65 11.09 -5.73
C CYS A 76 -0.75 11.30 -6.30
N LEU A 77 -1.63 10.30 -6.17
CA LEU A 77 -3.04 10.40 -6.56
C LEU A 77 -3.93 9.99 -5.41
N ASN A 78 -4.78 10.91 -4.91
CA ASN A 78 -5.82 10.54 -3.95
C ASN A 78 -6.97 9.84 -4.70
N VAL A 79 -7.44 8.71 -4.18
CA VAL A 79 -8.54 7.94 -4.76
C VAL A 79 -9.60 7.66 -3.69
N GLY A 80 -10.87 7.81 -4.05
CA GLY A 80 -11.98 7.70 -3.10
C GLY A 80 -12.64 6.34 -3.02
N ALA A 81 -12.35 5.44 -3.96
CA ALA A 81 -13.02 4.14 -4.08
C ALA A 81 -12.04 3.04 -4.50
N PHE A 82 -12.27 1.83 -3.99
CA PHE A 82 -11.43 0.66 -4.28
C PHE A 82 -11.30 0.37 -5.78
N ALA A 83 -12.39 0.44 -6.54
CA ALA A 83 -12.36 0.19 -7.98
C ALA A 83 -11.48 1.20 -8.74
N GLN A 84 -11.55 2.49 -8.35
CA GLN A 84 -10.70 3.54 -8.93
C GLN A 84 -9.23 3.31 -8.57
N ALA A 85 -8.97 2.88 -7.34
CA ALA A 85 -7.62 2.55 -6.88
C ALA A 85 -7.02 1.40 -7.71
N GLY A 86 -7.79 0.33 -7.97
CA GLY A 86 -7.34 -0.81 -8.77
C GLY A 86 -7.05 -0.45 -10.24
N GLU A 87 -7.89 0.36 -10.87
CA GLU A 87 -7.68 0.82 -12.26
C GLU A 87 -6.42 1.72 -12.37
N ALA A 88 -6.29 2.69 -11.47
CA ALA A 88 -5.13 3.58 -11.45
C ALA A 88 -3.84 2.81 -11.16
N LEU A 89 -3.87 1.88 -10.21
CA LEU A 89 -2.71 1.07 -9.84
C LEU A 89 -2.25 0.18 -11.00
N GLY A 90 -3.17 -0.47 -11.72
CA GLY A 90 -2.84 -1.25 -12.91
C GLY A 90 -2.19 -0.39 -14.00
N THR A 91 -2.76 0.79 -14.26
CA THR A 91 -2.20 1.73 -15.23
C THR A 91 -0.80 2.21 -14.84
N TRP A 92 -0.57 2.49 -13.55
CA TRP A 92 0.71 2.97 -13.05
C TRP A 92 1.77 1.86 -13.02
N ALA A 93 1.40 0.63 -12.69
CA ALA A 93 2.28 -0.54 -12.70
C ALA A 93 2.88 -0.82 -14.09
N ASP A 94 2.15 -0.51 -15.17
CA ASP A 94 2.64 -0.60 -16.56
C ASP A 94 3.65 0.52 -16.94
N ILE A 95 3.82 1.53 -16.07
CA ILE A 95 4.71 2.68 -16.29
C ILE A 95 5.95 2.55 -15.40
N THR A 96 5.74 2.36 -14.10
CA THR A 96 6.79 2.30 -13.09
C THR A 96 6.31 1.56 -11.85
N ARG A 97 7.20 1.37 -10.89
CA ARG A 97 6.84 0.85 -9.58
C ARG A 97 6.03 1.88 -8.82
N CYS A 98 4.97 1.41 -8.19
CA CYS A 98 4.00 2.23 -7.49
C CYS A 98 3.37 1.42 -6.38
N TYR A 99 2.70 2.09 -5.47
CA TYR A 99 1.85 1.42 -4.49
C TYR A 99 0.55 2.17 -4.30
N VAL A 100 -0.43 1.45 -3.77
CA VAL A 100 -1.63 2.03 -3.18
C VAL A 100 -1.60 1.75 -1.68
N LEU A 101 -1.94 2.76 -0.88
CA LEU A 101 -2.10 2.65 0.56
C LEU A 101 -3.52 3.04 0.95
N TRP A 102 -4.21 2.15 1.66
CA TRP A 102 -5.45 2.45 2.37
C TRP A 102 -5.14 2.75 3.84
N HIS A 103 -5.67 3.86 4.32
CA HIS A 103 -5.51 4.36 5.68
C HIS A 103 -6.88 4.82 6.22
N ASP A 104 -6.90 5.49 7.38
CA ASP A 104 -8.13 5.87 8.10
C ASP A 104 -9.07 4.69 8.37
N LEU A 105 -8.48 3.50 8.50
CA LEU A 105 -9.15 2.27 8.86
C LEU A 105 -8.81 1.86 10.30
N LYS A 106 -9.54 0.89 10.82
CA LYS A 106 -9.38 0.34 12.16
C LYS A 106 -9.36 -1.17 12.07
N TRP A 107 -8.26 -1.77 12.52
CA TRP A 107 -8.19 -3.20 12.73
C TRP A 107 -9.01 -3.60 13.95
N PRO A 108 -9.79 -4.69 13.86
CA PRO A 108 -10.67 -5.12 14.94
C PRO A 108 -9.88 -5.48 16.21
N ALA A 109 -10.60 -5.55 17.33
CA ALA A 109 -10.08 -6.20 18.53
C ALA A 109 -9.91 -7.71 18.27
N VAL A 110 -8.89 -8.30 18.86
CA VAL A 110 -8.63 -9.74 18.84
C VAL A 110 -8.51 -10.21 20.30
N PRO A 111 -9.65 -10.44 20.99
CA PRO A 111 -9.67 -10.74 22.43
C PRO A 111 -8.86 -11.98 22.81
N GLU A 112 -8.82 -13.00 21.92
CA GLU A 112 -8.05 -14.22 22.13
C GLU A 112 -6.52 -14.00 22.17
N LEU A 113 -6.04 -12.87 21.63
CA LEU A 113 -4.65 -12.43 21.70
C LEU A 113 -4.45 -11.27 22.70
N GLY A 114 -5.52 -10.85 23.40
CA GLY A 114 -5.47 -9.69 24.29
C GLY A 114 -5.21 -8.36 23.58
N LEU A 115 -5.59 -8.25 22.29
CA LEU A 115 -5.34 -7.07 21.47
C LEU A 115 -6.60 -6.24 21.31
N ASP A 116 -6.59 -4.98 21.77
CA ASP A 116 -7.68 -4.03 21.54
C ASP A 116 -7.74 -3.57 20.07
N GLU A 117 -8.81 -2.88 19.69
CA GLU A 117 -8.91 -2.24 18.37
C GLU A 117 -7.70 -1.31 18.12
N GLU A 118 -7.21 -1.27 16.89
CA GLU A 118 -6.06 -0.46 16.51
C GLU A 118 -6.43 0.43 15.32
N TYR A 119 -6.20 1.73 15.47
CA TYR A 119 -6.49 2.73 14.43
C TYR A 119 -5.22 3.46 13.98
N LYS A 120 -4.25 3.66 14.89
CA LYS A 120 -3.12 4.57 14.65
C LYS A 120 -2.12 3.98 13.67
N TYR A 121 -2.02 2.65 13.65
CA TYR A 121 -1.05 1.90 12.86
C TYR A 121 -1.74 1.01 11.82
N ALA A 122 -3.01 1.28 11.53
CA ALA A 122 -3.84 0.41 10.74
C ALA A 122 -3.89 0.91 9.29
N GLU A 123 -3.14 0.25 8.42
CA GLU A 123 -3.05 0.58 7.00
C GLU A 123 -2.90 -0.73 6.20
N LEU A 124 -3.32 -0.70 4.95
CA LEU A 124 -3.14 -1.81 4.01
C LEU A 124 -2.45 -1.29 2.76
N GLN A 125 -1.44 -1.99 2.27
CA GLN A 125 -0.68 -1.59 1.09
C GLN A 125 -0.66 -2.69 0.04
N VAL A 126 -0.75 -2.30 -1.23
CA VAL A 126 -0.34 -3.14 -2.36
C VAL A 126 0.80 -2.43 -3.08
N ALA A 127 2.00 -2.99 -3.02
CA ALA A 127 3.17 -2.52 -3.75
C ALA A 127 3.30 -3.29 -5.07
N CYS A 128 3.40 -2.56 -6.18
CA CYS A 128 3.53 -3.14 -7.50
C CYS A 128 5.00 -3.22 -7.95
N ASN A 129 5.36 -4.39 -8.47
CA ASN A 129 6.70 -4.67 -8.97
C ASN A 129 7.79 -4.42 -7.92
N SER A 130 7.47 -4.69 -6.65
CA SER A 130 8.35 -4.51 -5.50
C SER A 130 8.04 -5.53 -4.41
N HIS A 131 9.09 -5.90 -3.67
CA HIS A 131 9.02 -6.69 -2.44
C HIS A 131 9.07 -5.84 -1.18
N ASP A 132 9.22 -4.53 -1.31
CA ASP A 132 9.39 -3.56 -0.25
C ASP A 132 8.32 -2.46 -0.27
N ILE A 133 8.06 -1.85 0.89
CA ILE A 133 6.98 -0.85 1.00
C ILE A 133 7.29 0.47 0.29
N HIS A 134 8.55 0.71 -0.09
CA HIS A 134 9.04 1.95 -0.70
C HIS A 134 9.30 1.80 -2.20
N CYS A 135 8.99 0.65 -2.79
CA CYS A 135 9.23 0.36 -4.20
C CYS A 135 10.67 0.67 -4.66
N GLU A 136 11.66 0.41 -3.81
CA GLU A 136 13.06 0.79 -4.03
C GLU A 136 13.72 -0.04 -5.15
N GLU A 137 13.42 -1.33 -5.18
CA GLU A 137 13.94 -2.31 -6.15
C GLU A 137 12.82 -2.91 -7.02
N TRP A 138 13.15 -3.28 -8.26
CA TRP A 138 12.18 -3.87 -9.18
C TRP A 138 12.14 -5.39 -9.06
N THR A 139 10.92 -5.94 -9.08
CA THR A 139 10.65 -7.37 -9.24
C THR A 139 9.42 -7.58 -10.13
N ALA A 140 9.27 -8.79 -10.65
CA ALA A 140 8.08 -9.19 -11.40
C ALA A 140 6.83 -9.33 -10.51
N GLU A 141 7.01 -9.46 -9.19
CA GLU A 141 5.92 -9.69 -8.24
C GLU A 141 5.38 -8.39 -7.63
N HIS A 142 4.10 -8.41 -7.30
CA HIS A 142 3.40 -7.44 -6.46
C HIS A 142 3.29 -8.01 -5.04
N THR A 143 3.36 -7.15 -4.04
CA THR A 143 3.33 -7.54 -2.62
C THR A 143 2.18 -6.86 -1.90
N VAL A 144 1.40 -7.63 -1.14
CA VAL A 144 0.37 -7.10 -0.24
C VAL A 144 0.93 -7.04 1.16
N PHE A 145 0.84 -5.88 1.83
CA PHE A 145 1.30 -5.68 3.19
C PHE A 145 0.17 -5.29 4.12
N ILE A 146 0.17 -5.89 5.31
CA ILE A 146 -0.64 -5.44 6.45
C ILE A 146 0.25 -4.57 7.32
N HIS A 147 -0.16 -3.33 7.56
CA HIS A 147 0.51 -2.45 8.50
C HIS A 147 -0.14 -2.58 9.87
N ALA A 148 0.66 -2.77 10.91
CA ALA A 148 0.22 -2.80 12.29
C ALA A 148 1.28 -2.18 13.22
N ARG A 149 0.94 -2.08 14.51
CA ARG A 149 1.85 -1.55 15.52
C ARG A 149 3.12 -2.42 15.61
N PRO A 150 4.31 -1.82 15.79
CA PRO A 150 5.52 -2.58 16.09
C PRO A 150 5.33 -3.52 17.29
N GLY A 151 5.71 -4.79 17.14
CA GLY A 151 5.54 -5.83 18.16
C GLY A 151 4.16 -6.51 18.16
N HIS A 152 3.27 -6.16 17.23
CA HIS A 152 1.97 -6.84 17.05
C HIS A 152 2.01 -7.84 15.87
N ASP A 153 3.08 -8.63 15.77
CA ASP A 153 3.24 -9.67 14.75
C ASP A 153 2.05 -10.63 14.69
N GLU A 154 1.51 -10.99 15.86
CA GLU A 154 0.34 -11.86 15.99
C GLU A 154 -0.93 -11.24 15.39
N ARG A 155 -1.06 -9.90 15.41
CA ARG A 155 -2.19 -9.20 14.75
C ARG A 155 -2.13 -9.36 13.24
N ALA A 156 -0.96 -9.14 12.64
CA ALA A 156 -0.79 -9.26 11.20
C ALA A 156 -1.05 -10.70 10.74
N ALA A 157 -0.53 -11.69 11.47
CA ALA A 157 -0.80 -13.10 11.21
C ALA A 157 -2.29 -13.44 11.35
N TRP A 158 -2.96 -12.94 12.40
CA TRP A 158 -4.40 -13.15 12.62
C TRP A 158 -5.25 -12.55 11.49
N LEU A 159 -4.92 -11.32 11.05
CA LEU A 159 -5.62 -10.65 9.95
C LEU A 159 -5.45 -11.40 8.63
N ALA A 160 -4.23 -11.87 8.32
CA ALA A 160 -3.98 -12.70 7.15
C ALA A 160 -4.80 -14.01 7.19
N ALA A 161 -4.88 -14.65 8.36
CA ALA A 161 -5.65 -15.87 8.54
C ALA A 161 -7.17 -15.68 8.33
N GLN A 162 -7.72 -14.48 8.56
CA GLN A 162 -9.14 -14.19 8.28
C GLN A 162 -9.50 -14.29 6.79
N VAL A 163 -8.48 -14.24 5.92
CA VAL A 163 -8.63 -14.28 4.47
C VAL A 163 -7.86 -15.45 3.84
N ASP A 164 -7.62 -16.51 4.62
CA ASP A 164 -6.89 -17.71 4.19
C ASP A 164 -5.47 -17.43 3.67
N ALA A 165 -4.85 -16.34 4.14
CA ALA A 165 -3.47 -15.97 3.84
C ALA A 165 -2.56 -16.18 5.06
N GLN A 166 -1.27 -15.99 4.86
CA GLN A 166 -0.25 -16.05 5.92
C GLN A 166 0.83 -15.01 5.65
N VAL A 167 1.58 -14.64 6.69
CA VAL A 167 2.76 -13.79 6.52
C VAL A 167 3.83 -14.59 5.75
N VAL A 168 4.34 -14.03 4.66
CA VAL A 168 5.26 -14.70 3.71
C VAL A 168 6.71 -14.20 3.78
N GLY A 169 7.01 -13.28 4.69
CA GLY A 169 8.34 -12.67 4.81
C GLY A 169 8.53 -11.87 6.10
N ALA A 170 9.74 -11.33 6.26
CA ALA A 170 10.07 -10.47 7.41
C ALA A 170 9.31 -9.13 7.33
N PRO A 171 8.98 -8.51 8.47
CA PRO A 171 8.34 -7.20 8.47
C PRO A 171 9.30 -6.07 8.13
N GLU A 172 8.76 -5.05 7.49
CA GLU A 172 9.46 -3.81 7.13
C GLU A 172 9.10 -2.67 8.07
N PHE A 173 9.96 -1.65 8.15
CA PHE A 173 9.70 -0.43 8.90
C PHE A 173 8.85 0.50 8.04
N GLY A 174 7.65 0.82 8.50
CA GLY A 174 6.75 1.78 7.88
C GLY A 174 7.17 3.24 8.07
N TRP A 175 6.24 4.13 7.74
CA TRP A 175 6.42 5.58 7.64
C TRP A 175 6.45 6.32 8.99
#